data_AF-A0A2E8RCP6-F1
#
_entry.id   AF-A0A2E8RCP6-F1
#
_cell.length_a   1.000
_cell.length_b   1.000
_cell.length_c   1.000
_cell.angle_alpha   90.00
_cell.angle_beta   90.00
_cell.angle_gamma   90.00
#
_symmetry.space_group_name_H-M   'P 1'
#
loop_
_entity.id
_entity.type
_entity.pdbx_description
1 polymer ?
#
loop_
_entity_poly.entity_id
_entity_poly.type
_entity_poly.pdbx_seq_one_letter_code
_entity_poly.pdbx_strand_id
1 'polypeptide(L)'
;MISCSSGCLEVPIESCEDTDCFPFNNDLLNELLSNPESLDVLLLASENSRLRVKSSTTYQTETQLGEIHWNVAKDDEQNLRSIAMRFSLGTTSIDTEVLEGTETTNIRLGNVWYEGRDAIPDYKDPFYDIAQQAVEDPDGFWPSFGFDTTSISGLEWTITHDLESLEQVASAQNDTHSIILVLKGVPPELIGVELYGNDDSAFVLSIEKGDDVELSLKPDLPRAAIEFNVEDPVQLSDGTTIWAGYVPLGFTSEVDATELSFQVIESESTIVEFNLADLTSNQTDVHGDWWDFIYWDYSGDGYFSASDYYEIRTNSTNSVSIKTYDSWADTWAGEITPSNG
;
A
#
# COMPACT_ATOMS: atom_id res chain seq x y z
N MET A 1 49.56 44.45 -0.79
CA MET A 1 48.70 43.38 -1.34
C MET A 1 48.45 42.42 -0.20
N ILE A 2 47.20 42.36 0.27
CA ILE A 2 46.77 41.55 1.40
C ILE A 2 46.28 40.22 0.83
N SER A 3 46.94 39.14 1.25
CA SER A 3 46.51 37.76 1.03
C SER A 3 45.39 37.46 2.02
N CYS A 4 44.19 37.16 1.52
CA CYS A 4 43.10 36.60 2.31
C CYS A 4 42.95 35.13 1.94
N SER A 5 43.55 34.27 2.75
CA SER A 5 43.28 32.84 2.82
C SER A 5 42.76 32.58 4.24
N SER A 6 41.47 32.32 4.36
CA SER A 6 40.80 31.84 5.58
C SER A 6 39.49 31.23 5.09
N GLY A 7 39.19 29.95 5.26
CA GLY A 7 39.75 28.93 6.13
C GLY A 7 38.54 28.16 6.66
N CYS A 8 38.21 27.02 6.05
CA CYS A 8 37.22 26.12 6.62
C CYS A 8 37.76 25.64 7.97
N LEU A 9 36.98 25.83 9.03
CA LEU A 9 37.26 25.28 10.35
C LEU A 9 37.01 23.77 10.26
N GLU A 10 38.02 22.99 9.90
CA GLU A 10 38.06 21.56 10.23
C GLU A 10 38.38 21.47 11.73
N VAL A 11 37.34 21.25 12.54
CA VAL A 11 37.54 20.84 13.93
C VAL A 11 37.94 19.36 13.89
N PRO A 12 39.15 18.99 14.33
CA PRO A 12 39.52 17.58 14.43
C PRO A 12 38.67 16.98 15.53
N ILE A 13 37.75 16.09 15.15
CA ILE A 13 37.01 15.28 16.11
C ILE A 13 37.87 14.05 16.35
N GLU A 14 38.16 13.77 17.62
CA GLU A 14 38.79 12.50 18.00
C GLU A 14 37.89 11.37 17.49
N SER A 15 38.40 10.62 16.52
CA SER A 15 37.79 9.37 16.08
C SER A 15 37.64 8.47 17.31
N CYS A 16 36.40 8.14 17.64
CA CYS A 16 36.14 7.24 18.75
C CYS A 16 36.39 5.77 18.33
N GLU A 17 36.83 4.95 19.29
CA GLU A 17 37.31 3.57 19.09
C GLU A 17 36.25 2.49 19.42
N ASP A 18 35.05 2.86 19.89
CA ASP A 18 34.01 1.94 20.37
C ASP A 18 32.73 2.00 19.52
N THR A 19 31.82 1.02 19.64
CA THR A 19 30.57 0.95 18.84
C THR A 19 29.48 1.92 19.29
N ASP A 20 29.60 2.50 20.49
CA ASP A 20 28.58 3.37 21.10
C ASP A 20 28.76 4.87 20.78
N CYS A 21 29.53 5.21 19.75
CA CYS A 21 29.94 6.59 19.51
C CYS A 21 29.65 7.15 18.12
N PHE A 22 29.70 8.47 18.06
CA PHE A 22 29.35 9.28 16.91
C PHE A 22 30.43 10.36 16.70
N PRO A 23 30.87 10.60 15.46
CA PRO A 23 30.55 9.84 14.24
C PRO A 23 31.30 8.51 14.18
N PHE A 24 30.84 7.58 13.34
CA PHE A 24 31.65 6.42 12.97
C PHE A 24 32.87 6.83 12.15
N ASN A 25 33.96 6.08 12.36
CA ASN A 25 35.09 6.08 11.45
C ASN A 25 34.89 5.01 10.35
N ASN A 26 35.83 4.93 9.41
CA ASN A 26 35.76 4.00 8.29
C ASN A 26 35.74 2.53 8.73
N ASP A 27 36.53 2.16 9.75
CA ASP A 27 36.58 0.79 10.27
C ASP A 27 35.25 0.38 10.93
N LEU A 28 34.69 1.23 11.80
CA LEU A 28 33.40 1.00 12.49
C LEU A 28 32.23 0.96 11.50
N LEU A 29 32.23 1.83 10.48
CA LEU A 29 31.21 1.78 9.44
C LEU A 29 31.29 0.48 8.64
N ASN A 30 32.49 0.03 8.27
CA ASN A 30 32.67 -1.24 7.57
C ASN A 30 32.32 -2.45 8.45
N GLU A 31 32.56 -2.38 9.76
CA GLU A 31 32.09 -3.39 10.72
C GLU A 31 30.55 -3.46 10.72
N LEU A 32 29.86 -2.31 10.83
CA LEU A 32 28.40 -2.26 10.72
C LEU A 32 27.91 -2.88 9.39
N LEU A 33 28.45 -2.44 8.26
CA LEU A 33 28.00 -2.90 6.93
C LEU A 33 28.28 -4.38 6.68
N SER A 34 29.29 -4.95 7.34
CA SER A 34 29.59 -6.38 7.27
C SER A 34 28.56 -7.26 7.97
N ASN A 35 27.69 -6.68 8.81
CA ASN A 35 26.54 -7.36 9.39
C ASN A 35 25.36 -7.36 8.40
N PRO A 36 24.88 -8.54 7.94
CA PRO A 36 23.72 -8.62 7.04
C PRO A 36 22.41 -8.10 7.67
N GLU A 37 22.34 -8.02 9.00
CA GLU A 37 21.17 -7.48 9.73
C GLU A 37 21.28 -5.95 9.98
N SER A 38 22.32 -5.28 9.47
CA SER A 38 22.50 -3.83 9.68
C SER A 38 21.42 -2.96 9.03
N LEU A 39 20.65 -3.53 8.11
CA LEU A 39 19.44 -2.93 7.54
C LEU A 39 18.35 -3.98 7.37
N ASP A 40 17.75 -4.40 8.47
CA ASP A 40 16.57 -5.27 8.48
C ASP A 40 15.32 -4.46 8.80
N VAL A 41 14.49 -4.21 7.78
CA VAL A 41 13.24 -3.45 7.92
C VAL A 41 12.21 -4.18 8.79
N LEU A 42 12.19 -5.52 8.81
CA LEU A 42 11.27 -6.25 9.68
C LEU A 42 11.70 -6.15 11.14
N LEU A 43 13.00 -6.21 11.41
CA LEU A 43 13.52 -5.94 12.76
C LEU A 43 13.17 -4.52 13.20
N LEU A 44 13.43 -3.52 12.33
CA LEU A 44 13.08 -2.13 12.60
C LEU A 44 11.57 -1.95 12.86
N ALA A 45 10.71 -2.64 12.09
CA ALA A 45 9.27 -2.61 12.31
C ALA A 45 8.90 -3.20 13.68
N SER A 46 9.56 -4.28 14.10
CA SER A 46 9.31 -4.89 15.42
C SER A 46 9.71 -4.01 16.61
N GLU A 47 10.74 -3.17 16.43
CA GLU A 47 11.33 -2.35 17.50
C GLU A 47 10.71 -0.95 17.61
N ASN A 48 9.98 -0.50 16.57
CA ASN A 48 9.44 0.85 16.50
C ASN A 48 7.92 0.82 16.30
N SER A 49 7.16 1.49 17.18
CA SER A 49 5.70 1.65 17.04
C SER A 49 5.29 2.49 15.82
N ARG A 50 6.21 3.35 15.38
CA ARG A 50 6.05 4.24 14.22
C ARG A 50 7.25 4.08 13.31
N LEU A 51 7.01 3.61 12.09
CA LEU A 51 8.04 3.40 11.08
C LEU A 51 7.47 3.74 9.71
N ARG A 52 8.25 4.46 8.90
CA ARG A 52 7.99 4.65 7.47
C ARG A 52 9.23 4.33 6.67
N VAL A 53 9.06 3.53 5.63
CA VAL A 53 10.11 3.21 4.66
C VAL A 53 9.65 3.67 3.30
N LYS A 54 10.46 4.50 2.67
CA LYS A 54 10.28 4.94 1.29
C LYS A 54 11.38 4.32 0.45
N SER A 55 11.02 3.81 -0.72
CA SER A 55 11.99 3.35 -1.71
C SER A 55 11.65 3.85 -3.10
N SER A 56 12.68 4.14 -3.90
CA SER A 56 12.56 4.43 -5.32
C SER A 56 13.56 3.60 -6.10
N THR A 57 13.09 2.99 -7.18
CA THR A 57 13.93 2.22 -8.09
C THR A 57 13.65 2.67 -9.52
N THR A 58 14.70 2.99 -10.26
CA THR A 58 14.59 3.17 -11.71
C THR A 58 14.97 1.88 -12.42
N TYR A 59 14.26 1.54 -13.49
CA TYR A 59 14.63 0.43 -14.36
C TYR A 59 14.51 0.86 -15.82
N GLN A 60 15.41 0.34 -16.66
CA GLN A 60 15.42 0.65 -18.08
C GLN A 60 14.81 -0.50 -18.86
N THR A 61 13.83 -0.19 -19.71
CA THR A 61 13.36 -1.10 -20.77
C THR A 61 14.06 -0.76 -22.08
N GLU A 62 13.93 -1.61 -23.12
CA GLU A 62 14.54 -1.34 -24.43
C GLU A 62 14.11 0.00 -25.07
N THR A 63 13.00 0.61 -24.62
CA THR A 63 12.43 1.81 -25.24
C THR A 63 12.12 2.96 -24.27
N GLN A 64 12.04 2.70 -22.96
CA GLN A 64 11.58 3.67 -21.96
C GLN A 64 12.27 3.48 -20.61
N LEU A 65 12.49 4.59 -19.90
CA LEU A 65 12.84 4.57 -18.47
C LEU A 65 11.55 4.42 -17.67
N GLY A 66 11.56 3.48 -16.72
CA GLY A 66 10.51 3.31 -15.73
C GLY A 66 11.03 3.63 -14.33
N GLU A 67 10.12 4.08 -13.47
CA GLU A 67 10.42 4.41 -12.09
C GLU A 67 9.27 3.90 -11.21
N ILE A 68 9.61 3.31 -10.08
CA ILE A 68 8.68 2.82 -9.07
C ILE A 68 9.05 3.44 -7.73
N HIS A 69 8.07 4.06 -7.08
CA HIS A 69 8.18 4.60 -5.73
C HIS A 69 7.23 3.84 -4.81
N TRP A 70 7.73 3.48 -3.64
CA TRP A 70 6.94 2.96 -2.54
C TRP A 70 7.08 3.87 -1.33
N ASN A 71 5.99 4.01 -0.59
CA ASN A 71 5.98 4.66 0.71
C ASN A 71 5.05 3.85 1.61
N VAL A 72 5.64 3.07 2.51
CA VAL A 72 4.91 2.22 3.44
C VAL A 72 5.18 2.70 4.85
N ALA A 73 4.12 2.87 5.62
CA ALA A 73 4.19 3.38 6.97
C ALA A 73 3.25 2.62 7.91
N LYS A 74 3.64 2.53 9.16
CA LYS A 74 2.80 2.08 10.27
C LYS A 74 2.82 3.09 11.41
N ASP A 75 1.71 3.18 12.11
CA ASP A 75 1.51 3.94 13.32
C ASP A 75 0.65 3.12 14.28
N ASP A 76 1.33 2.27 15.07
CA ASP A 76 0.71 1.37 16.04
C ASP A 76 -0.04 2.16 17.15
N GLU A 77 0.28 3.43 17.36
CA GLU A 77 -0.41 4.26 18.36
C GLU A 77 -1.81 4.68 17.92
N GLN A 78 -2.01 4.85 16.61
CA GLN A 78 -3.31 5.17 16.01
C GLN A 78 -4.00 3.93 15.42
N ASN A 79 -3.35 2.77 15.40
CA ASN A 79 -3.72 1.60 14.60
C ASN A 79 -3.92 1.98 13.12
N LEU A 80 -3.01 2.78 12.57
CA LEU A 80 -3.05 3.19 11.17
C LEU A 80 -1.87 2.63 10.40
N ARG A 81 -2.12 2.17 9.19
CA ARG A 81 -1.09 1.80 8.21
C ARG A 81 -1.34 2.51 6.90
N SER A 82 -0.26 2.85 6.20
CA SER A 82 -0.30 3.51 4.90
C SER A 82 0.53 2.71 3.91
N ILE A 83 -0.03 2.38 2.75
CA ILE A 83 0.68 1.75 1.65
C ILE A 83 0.45 2.61 0.42
N ALA A 84 1.49 3.30 -0.04
CA ALA A 84 1.46 4.10 -1.25
C ALA A 84 2.44 3.55 -2.30
N MET A 85 1.99 3.57 -3.55
CA MET A 85 2.76 3.15 -4.71
C MET A 85 2.62 4.19 -5.82
N ARG A 86 3.72 4.59 -6.43
CA ARG A 86 3.71 5.32 -7.68
C ARG A 86 4.60 4.65 -8.71
N PHE A 87 4.00 4.19 -9.79
CA PHE A 87 4.67 3.60 -10.94
C PHE A 87 4.58 4.54 -12.13
N SER A 88 5.70 4.82 -12.78
CA SER A 88 5.77 5.65 -13.99
C SER A 88 6.53 4.91 -15.08
N LEU A 89 5.93 4.79 -16.27
CA LEU A 89 6.56 4.19 -17.46
C LEU A 89 6.18 5.01 -18.70
N GLY A 90 7.16 5.72 -19.26
CA GLY A 90 6.93 6.63 -20.38
C GLY A 90 5.93 7.75 -20.01
N THR A 91 4.74 7.74 -20.62
CA THR A 91 3.65 8.70 -20.33
C THR A 91 2.56 8.12 -19.43
N THR A 92 2.67 6.86 -19.03
CA THR A 92 1.70 6.19 -18.16
C THR A 92 2.18 6.28 -16.72
N SER A 93 1.29 6.66 -15.81
CA SER A 93 1.56 6.64 -14.38
C SER A 93 0.38 6.07 -13.60
N ILE A 94 0.67 5.18 -12.66
CA ILE A 94 -0.25 4.68 -11.65
C ILE A 94 0.22 5.25 -10.33
N ASP A 95 -0.67 5.86 -9.56
CA ASP A 95 -0.33 6.44 -8.27
C ASP A 95 -1.49 6.17 -7.31
N THR A 96 -1.23 5.38 -6.28
CA THR A 96 -2.23 4.90 -5.35
C THR A 96 -1.72 5.02 -3.92
N GLU A 97 -2.65 5.20 -2.98
CA GLU A 97 -2.37 5.15 -1.56
C GLU A 97 -3.58 4.66 -0.81
N VAL A 98 -3.38 3.75 0.13
CA VAL A 98 -4.42 3.31 1.07
C VAL A 98 -3.91 3.60 2.48
N LEU A 99 -4.69 4.36 3.24
CA LEU A 99 -4.48 4.63 4.66
C LEU A 99 -5.66 4.05 5.42
N GLU A 100 -5.41 3.07 6.28
CA GLU A 100 -6.45 2.22 6.88
C GLU A 100 -6.04 1.68 8.25
N GLY A 101 -6.92 0.90 8.88
CA GLY A 101 -6.74 0.30 10.20
C GLY A 101 -7.76 0.75 11.26
N THR A 102 -8.72 1.59 10.84
CA THR A 102 -9.90 1.98 11.63
C THR A 102 -11.18 1.77 10.81
N GLU A 103 -12.35 2.09 11.37
CA GLU A 103 -13.63 1.96 10.67
C GLU A 103 -13.71 2.79 9.37
N THR A 104 -12.90 3.83 9.28
CA THR A 104 -12.76 4.68 8.09
C THR A 104 -11.40 4.44 7.44
N THR A 105 -11.40 4.37 6.10
CA THR A 105 -10.19 4.28 5.29
C THR A 105 -10.11 5.47 4.34
N ASN A 106 -8.90 5.83 3.92
CA ASN A 106 -8.67 6.83 2.90
C ASN A 106 -7.95 6.20 1.72
N ILE A 107 -8.52 6.38 0.53
CA ILE A 107 -8.00 5.80 -0.70
C ILE A 107 -7.66 6.95 -1.64
N ARG A 108 -6.41 7.02 -2.10
CA ARG A 108 -5.96 7.94 -3.13
C ARG A 108 -5.81 7.22 -4.45
N LEU A 109 -6.40 7.78 -5.49
CA LEU A 109 -6.22 7.34 -6.88
C LEU A 109 -5.79 8.55 -7.70
N GLY A 110 -4.54 8.54 -8.15
CA GLY A 110 -3.88 9.70 -8.73
C GLY A 110 -3.83 10.85 -7.72
N ASN A 111 -4.57 11.92 -8.03
CA ASN A 111 -4.61 13.14 -7.22
C ASN A 111 -5.91 13.29 -6.41
N VAL A 112 -6.82 12.30 -6.45
CA VAL A 112 -8.13 12.37 -5.78
C VAL A 112 -8.15 11.42 -4.60
N TRP A 113 -8.69 11.90 -3.48
CA TRP A 113 -8.86 11.14 -2.24
C TRP A 113 -10.34 10.79 -2.05
N TYR A 114 -10.58 9.59 -1.54
CA TYR A 114 -11.90 9.07 -1.21
C TYR A 114 -11.93 8.49 0.21
N GLU A 115 -13.11 8.50 0.81
CA GLU A 115 -13.42 7.80 2.05
C GLU A 115 -13.90 6.38 1.71
N GLY A 116 -13.24 5.37 2.26
CA GLY A 116 -13.74 4.01 2.32
C GLY A 116 -14.16 3.64 3.75
N ARG A 117 -14.64 2.41 3.92
CA ARG A 117 -15.14 1.93 5.21
C ARG A 117 -14.82 0.45 5.43
N ASP A 118 -14.69 0.09 6.69
CA ASP A 118 -14.48 -1.27 7.15
C ASP A 118 -14.98 -1.40 8.59
N ALA A 119 -16.14 -2.00 8.82
CA ALA A 119 -16.78 -2.03 10.13
C ALA A 119 -15.99 -2.82 11.19
N ILE A 120 -15.14 -3.77 10.78
CA ILE A 120 -14.26 -4.53 11.68
C ILE A 120 -12.83 -4.52 11.10
N PRO A 121 -12.09 -3.41 11.30
CA PRO A 121 -10.76 -3.28 10.73
C PRO A 121 -9.78 -4.32 11.30
N ASP A 122 -9.11 -5.04 10.40
CA ASP A 122 -8.04 -5.99 10.73
C ASP A 122 -6.67 -5.34 10.56
N TYR A 123 -6.30 -4.48 11.51
CA TYR A 123 -4.99 -3.82 11.51
C TYR A 123 -3.86 -4.87 11.58
N LYS A 124 -3.02 -4.87 10.54
CA LYS A 124 -1.80 -5.66 10.46
C LYS A 124 -0.61 -4.77 10.15
N ASP A 125 0.52 -5.03 10.81
CA ASP A 125 1.78 -4.37 10.48
C ASP A 125 2.08 -4.59 8.98
N PRO A 126 2.13 -3.51 8.17
CA PRO A 126 2.21 -3.62 6.72
C PRO A 126 3.53 -4.22 6.26
N PHE A 127 4.61 -4.11 7.04
CA PHE A 127 5.91 -4.67 6.65
C PHE A 127 5.89 -6.19 6.71
N TYR A 128 5.27 -6.77 7.75
CA TYR A 128 5.09 -8.21 7.88
C TYR A 128 4.07 -8.75 6.87
N ASP A 129 2.96 -8.03 6.67
CA ASP A 129 1.91 -8.41 5.70
C ASP A 129 2.49 -8.48 4.28
N ILE A 130 3.18 -7.42 3.84
CA ILE A 130 3.85 -7.39 2.53
C ILE A 130 4.93 -8.48 2.42
N ALA A 131 5.74 -8.70 3.46
CA ALA A 131 6.76 -9.73 3.43
C ALA A 131 6.15 -11.14 3.30
N GLN A 132 5.02 -11.40 3.97
CA GLN A 132 4.29 -12.65 3.81
C GLN A 132 3.75 -12.80 2.38
N GLN A 133 3.08 -11.77 1.85
CA GLN A 133 2.53 -11.80 0.49
C GLN A 133 3.62 -12.00 -0.56
N ALA A 134 4.80 -11.40 -0.37
CA ALA A 134 5.96 -11.60 -1.25
C ALA A 134 6.53 -13.03 -1.21
N VAL A 135 6.34 -13.77 -0.11
CA VAL A 135 6.69 -15.20 -0.03
C VAL A 135 5.63 -16.07 -0.70
N GLU A 136 4.35 -15.71 -0.57
CA GLU A 136 3.23 -16.44 -1.16
C GLU A 136 3.16 -16.26 -2.68
N ASP A 137 3.48 -15.06 -3.18
CA ASP A 137 3.60 -14.73 -4.61
C ASP A 137 4.94 -14.05 -4.93
N PRO A 138 6.04 -14.83 -5.11
CA PRO A 138 7.36 -14.27 -5.39
C PRO A 138 7.48 -13.49 -6.70
N ASP A 139 6.56 -13.71 -7.65
CA ASP A 139 6.52 -13.02 -8.94
C ASP A 139 5.66 -11.75 -8.92
N GLY A 140 5.04 -11.44 -7.77
CA GLY A 140 4.22 -10.25 -7.54
C GLY A 140 5.01 -8.94 -7.50
N PHE A 141 4.28 -7.83 -7.36
CA PHE A 141 4.86 -6.49 -7.38
C PHE A 141 5.00 -5.93 -5.96
N TRP A 142 6.15 -6.19 -5.36
CA TRP A 142 6.42 -5.88 -3.95
C TRP A 142 7.50 -4.80 -3.80
N PRO A 143 7.44 -3.98 -2.74
CA PRO A 143 8.52 -3.06 -2.42
C PRO A 143 9.82 -3.77 -2.07
N SER A 144 10.93 -3.26 -2.59
CA SER A 144 12.28 -3.68 -2.21
C SER A 144 12.72 -2.92 -0.94
N PHE A 145 12.34 -3.43 0.22
CA PHE A 145 12.74 -2.87 1.51
C PHE A 145 14.06 -3.43 2.06
N GLY A 146 14.56 -4.53 1.48
CA GLY A 146 15.85 -5.10 1.84
C GLY A 146 16.97 -4.54 0.94
N PHE A 147 18.11 -4.23 1.55
CA PHE A 147 19.36 -3.98 0.84
C PHE A 147 20.50 -4.73 1.53
N ASP A 148 21.24 -5.52 0.76
CA ASP A 148 22.39 -6.28 1.28
C ASP A 148 23.60 -5.36 1.46
N THR A 149 23.78 -4.88 2.68
CA THR A 149 24.90 -4.01 3.07
C THR A 149 26.26 -4.68 2.94
N THR A 150 26.34 -6.02 2.99
CA THR A 150 27.61 -6.74 2.91
C THR A 150 28.26 -6.57 1.54
N SER A 151 27.45 -6.33 0.50
CA SER A 151 27.90 -6.08 -0.87
C SER A 151 28.72 -4.79 -1.05
N ILE A 152 28.57 -3.84 -0.12
CA ILE A 152 29.28 -2.55 -0.11
C ILE A 152 30.24 -2.43 1.08
N SER A 153 30.42 -3.51 1.85
CA SER A 153 31.41 -3.55 2.92
C SER A 153 32.84 -3.55 2.37
N GLY A 154 33.76 -2.93 3.09
CA GLY A 154 35.18 -2.81 2.72
C GLY A 154 35.50 -1.70 1.71
N LEU A 155 34.55 -0.82 1.40
CA LEU A 155 34.81 0.39 0.65
C LEU A 155 35.52 1.44 1.52
N GLU A 156 36.22 2.35 0.85
CA GLU A 156 36.79 3.53 1.49
C GLU A 156 35.76 4.66 1.53
N TRP A 157 35.33 5.02 2.73
CA TRP A 157 34.24 5.96 2.97
C TRP A 157 34.76 7.37 3.26
N THR A 158 34.16 8.36 2.59
CA THR A 158 34.26 9.77 2.98
C THR A 158 33.06 10.10 3.87
N ILE A 159 33.31 10.35 5.15
CA ILE A 159 32.29 10.54 6.18
C ILE A 159 32.20 12.02 6.57
N THR A 160 30.99 12.56 6.53
CA THR A 160 30.63 13.88 7.05
C THR A 160 29.52 13.72 8.09
N HIS A 161 29.39 14.65 9.04
CA HIS A 161 28.41 14.52 10.11
C HIS A 161 28.01 15.88 10.68
N ASP A 162 26.87 15.88 11.35
CA ASP A 162 26.34 16.99 12.12
C ASP A 162 26.02 16.54 13.57
N LEU A 163 26.59 17.26 14.54
CA LEU A 163 26.45 16.95 15.96
C LEU A 163 25.09 17.40 16.54
N GLU A 164 24.40 18.34 15.89
CA GLU A 164 23.10 18.82 16.37
C GLU A 164 21.97 17.85 16.02
N SER A 165 21.93 17.40 14.77
CA SER A 165 20.96 16.40 14.31
C SER A 165 21.34 14.95 14.61
N LEU A 166 22.60 14.72 15.03
CA LEU A 166 23.20 13.38 15.18
C LEU A 166 23.10 12.56 13.88
N GLU A 167 23.26 13.24 12.75
CA GLU A 167 23.22 12.65 11.41
C GLU A 167 24.64 12.57 10.83
N GLN A 168 24.96 11.45 10.20
CA GLN A 168 26.20 11.26 9.44
C GLN A 168 25.89 10.75 8.04
N VAL A 169 26.63 11.27 7.06
CA VAL A 169 26.55 10.90 5.65
C VAL A 169 27.89 10.33 5.23
N ALA A 170 27.87 9.08 4.78
CA ALA A 170 29.04 8.39 4.24
C ALA A 170 28.88 8.24 2.72
N SER A 171 29.92 8.59 1.96
CA SER A 171 29.93 8.47 0.52
C SER A 171 31.13 7.66 0.04
N ALA A 172 30.90 6.77 -0.93
CA ALA A 172 31.91 5.95 -1.58
C ALA A 172 31.53 5.73 -3.06
N GLN A 173 32.45 5.15 -3.80
CA GLN A 173 32.21 4.77 -5.19
C GLN A 173 32.90 3.43 -5.47
N ASN A 174 32.26 2.58 -6.26
CA ASN A 174 32.87 1.39 -6.85
C ASN A 174 32.89 1.51 -8.39
N ASP A 175 33.28 0.44 -9.08
CA ASP A 175 33.39 0.46 -10.55
C ASP A 175 32.07 0.77 -11.28
N THR A 176 30.92 0.55 -10.64
CA THR A 176 29.60 0.62 -11.26
C THR A 176 28.66 1.67 -10.67
N HIS A 177 28.82 2.03 -9.39
CA HIS A 177 27.90 2.89 -8.65
C HIS A 177 28.60 3.93 -7.78
N SER A 178 27.99 5.10 -7.66
CA SER A 178 28.19 6.03 -6.55
C SER A 178 27.23 5.69 -5.42
N ILE A 179 27.72 5.63 -4.19
CA ILE A 179 26.99 5.12 -3.03
C ILE A 179 26.98 6.19 -1.94
N ILE A 180 25.79 6.48 -1.40
CA ILE A 180 25.58 7.38 -0.27
C ILE A 180 24.80 6.64 0.80
N LEU A 181 25.28 6.70 2.04
CA LEU A 181 24.62 6.15 3.22
C LEU A 181 24.29 7.28 4.18
N VAL A 182 23.10 7.24 4.77
CA VAL A 182 22.67 8.17 5.82
C VAL A 182 22.46 7.37 7.09
N LEU A 183 23.16 7.75 8.16
CA LEU A 183 23.01 7.14 9.48
C LEU A 183 22.62 8.21 10.50
N LYS A 184 21.84 7.82 11.51
CA LYS A 184 21.32 8.74 12.52
C LYS A 184 21.32 8.11 13.91
N GLY A 185 21.54 8.94 14.92
CA GLY A 185 21.46 8.55 16.34
C GLY A 185 22.80 8.18 16.97
N VAL A 186 22.74 7.76 18.23
CA VAL A 186 23.88 7.31 19.03
C VAL A 186 23.47 6.04 19.81
N PRO A 187 23.95 4.85 19.42
CA PRO A 187 24.86 4.60 18.30
C PRO A 187 24.22 4.95 16.92
N PRO A 188 25.01 5.31 15.90
CA PRO A 188 24.50 5.55 14.55
C PRO A 188 23.87 4.30 13.93
N GLU A 189 22.61 4.42 13.49
CA GLU A 189 21.89 3.37 12.77
C GLU A 189 21.69 3.77 11.30
N LEU A 190 21.72 2.81 10.38
CA LEU A 190 21.50 3.07 8.95
C LEU A 190 20.02 3.39 8.69
N ILE A 191 19.74 4.60 8.20
CA ILE A 191 18.40 5.10 7.90
C ILE A 191 18.21 5.49 6.43
N GLY A 192 19.27 5.43 5.61
CA GLY A 192 19.17 5.72 4.20
C GLY A 192 20.27 5.10 3.37
N VAL A 193 19.92 4.66 2.16
CA VAL A 193 20.83 4.10 1.16
C VAL A 193 20.48 4.71 -0.18
N GLU A 194 21.46 5.30 -0.85
CA GLU A 194 21.33 5.77 -2.23
C GLU A 194 22.42 5.16 -3.09
N LEU A 195 22.02 4.54 -4.19
CA LEU A 195 22.88 3.94 -5.19
C LEU A 195 22.58 4.59 -6.52
N TYR A 196 23.60 5.15 -7.16
CA TYR A 196 23.50 5.75 -8.49
C TYR A 196 24.46 5.03 -9.42
N GLY A 197 23.91 4.24 -10.34
CA GLY A 197 24.64 3.52 -11.36
C GLY A 197 25.17 4.44 -12.45
N ASN A 198 26.25 4.01 -13.10
CA ASN A 198 26.83 4.70 -14.26
C ASN A 198 25.95 4.61 -15.53
N ASP A 199 24.86 3.85 -15.48
CA ASP A 199 23.90 3.56 -16.55
C ASP A 199 22.53 4.23 -16.35
N ASP A 200 22.50 5.33 -15.59
CA ASP A 200 21.29 6.06 -15.18
C ASP A 200 20.34 5.26 -14.27
N SER A 201 20.75 4.06 -13.80
CA SER A 201 20.02 3.35 -12.76
C SER A 201 20.21 4.02 -11.40
N ALA A 202 19.16 4.00 -10.58
CA ALA A 202 19.16 4.51 -9.23
C ALA A 202 18.28 3.63 -8.33
N PHE A 203 18.75 3.45 -7.10
CA PHE A 203 18.00 2.91 -5.99
C PHE A 203 18.15 3.84 -4.79
N VAL A 204 17.05 4.29 -4.22
CA VAL A 204 17.03 5.17 -3.05
C VAL A 204 16.10 4.57 -2.02
N LEU A 205 16.57 4.42 -0.79
CA LEU A 205 15.78 3.97 0.36
C LEU A 205 15.99 4.94 1.51
N SER A 206 14.90 5.32 2.18
CA SER A 206 14.94 6.20 3.36
C SER A 206 13.96 5.72 4.42
N ILE A 207 14.36 5.83 5.68
CA ILE A 207 13.62 5.35 6.85
C ILE A 207 13.37 6.52 7.80
N GLU A 208 12.10 6.69 8.19
CA GLU A 208 11.64 7.63 9.22
C GLU A 208 11.09 6.83 10.40
N LYS A 209 11.30 7.32 11.63
CA LYS A 209 10.90 6.66 12.89
C LYS A 209 10.25 7.68 13.83
N GLY A 210 9.40 7.21 14.74
CA GLY A 210 8.83 8.04 15.80
C GLY A 210 7.89 9.14 15.27
N ASP A 211 7.99 10.34 15.83
CA ASP A 211 7.06 11.46 15.54
C ASP A 211 7.08 11.92 14.08
N ASP A 212 8.17 11.67 13.33
CA ASP A 212 8.26 12.02 11.90
C ASP A 212 7.29 11.20 11.02
N VAL A 213 6.70 10.13 11.56
CA VAL A 213 5.84 9.18 10.83
C VAL A 213 4.34 9.41 11.04
N GLU A 214 3.93 10.15 12.08
CA GLU A 214 2.54 10.27 12.55
C GLU A 214 1.50 10.22 11.41
N LEU A 215 0.61 9.22 11.47
CA LEU A 215 -0.41 9.00 10.46
C LEU A 215 -1.74 9.60 10.91
N SER A 216 -2.49 10.17 9.97
CA SER A 216 -3.82 10.71 10.25
C SER A 216 -4.73 10.63 9.04
N LEU A 217 -5.99 10.25 9.30
CA LEU A 217 -7.04 10.25 8.29
C LEU A 217 -7.42 11.68 7.91
N LYS A 218 -7.67 11.88 6.62
CA LYS A 218 -8.23 13.10 6.05
C LYS A 218 -9.75 13.07 6.25
N PRO A 219 -10.33 14.11 6.86
CA PRO A 219 -11.77 14.21 7.01
C PRO A 219 -12.43 14.69 5.72
N ASP A 220 -13.76 14.57 5.67
CA ASP A 220 -14.64 15.20 4.67
C ASP A 220 -14.33 14.82 3.21
N LEU A 221 -13.93 13.58 2.97
CA LEU A 221 -13.67 13.05 1.63
C LEU A 221 -14.95 12.55 0.95
N PRO A 222 -15.03 12.57 -0.39
CA PRO A 222 -16.10 11.89 -1.10
C PRO A 222 -16.04 10.38 -0.84
N ARG A 223 -17.19 9.75 -0.59
CA ARG A 223 -17.29 8.32 -0.33
C ARG A 223 -17.05 7.50 -1.59
N ALA A 224 -16.29 6.41 -1.47
CA ALA A 224 -16.12 5.41 -2.51
C ALA A 224 -17.07 4.24 -2.27
N ALA A 225 -17.79 3.82 -3.31
CA ALA A 225 -18.50 2.54 -3.25
C ALA A 225 -17.50 1.39 -3.17
N ILE A 226 -17.93 0.27 -2.61
CA ILE A 226 -17.10 -0.94 -2.55
C ILE A 226 -16.71 -1.43 -3.95
N GLU A 227 -15.55 -2.09 -4.04
CA GLU A 227 -15.10 -2.74 -5.27
C GLU A 227 -15.61 -4.19 -5.31
N PHE A 228 -16.87 -4.36 -5.73
CA PHE A 228 -17.48 -5.69 -5.86
C PHE A 228 -18.38 -5.78 -7.09
N ASN A 229 -18.25 -6.88 -7.83
CA ASN A 229 -19.08 -7.18 -9.01
C ASN A 229 -19.70 -8.57 -8.87
N VAL A 230 -20.97 -8.67 -9.24
CA VAL A 230 -21.70 -9.94 -9.35
C VAL A 230 -21.16 -10.74 -10.54
N GLU A 231 -20.97 -12.05 -10.36
CA GLU A 231 -20.48 -12.96 -11.39
C GLU A 231 -21.43 -13.07 -12.59
N ASP A 232 -20.89 -13.49 -13.74
CA ASP A 232 -21.69 -13.68 -14.96
C ASP A 232 -22.77 -14.78 -14.78
N PRO A 233 -23.94 -14.63 -15.42
CA PRO A 233 -25.02 -15.61 -15.29
C PRO A 233 -24.69 -16.95 -15.93
N VAL A 234 -25.27 -18.00 -15.37
CA VAL A 234 -25.35 -19.34 -15.96
C VAL A 234 -26.80 -19.68 -16.27
N GLN A 235 -27.07 -20.22 -17.45
CA GLN A 235 -28.39 -20.74 -17.79
C GLN A 235 -28.45 -22.25 -17.52
N LEU A 236 -29.46 -22.67 -16.76
CA LEU A 236 -29.72 -24.06 -16.42
C LEU A 236 -30.60 -24.74 -17.48
N SER A 237 -30.59 -26.07 -17.48
CA SER A 237 -31.31 -26.88 -18.47
C SER A 237 -32.84 -26.82 -18.35
N ASP A 238 -33.36 -26.36 -17.21
CA ASP A 238 -34.79 -26.14 -16.96
C ASP A 238 -35.28 -24.76 -17.43
N GLY A 239 -34.39 -23.93 -18.00
CA GLY A 239 -34.70 -22.58 -18.48
C GLY A 239 -34.49 -21.47 -17.44
N THR A 240 -34.06 -21.81 -16.22
CA THR A 240 -33.72 -20.84 -15.17
C THR A 240 -32.36 -20.20 -15.44
N THR A 241 -32.26 -18.88 -15.22
CA THR A 241 -30.97 -18.16 -15.21
C THR A 241 -30.56 -17.92 -13.76
N ILE A 242 -29.27 -18.14 -13.44
CA ILE A 242 -28.71 -17.98 -12.11
C ILE A 242 -27.47 -17.09 -12.13
N TRP A 243 -27.39 -16.14 -11.20
CA TRP A 243 -26.17 -15.43 -10.81
C TRP A 243 -25.81 -15.90 -9.40
N ALA A 244 -24.67 -16.54 -9.21
CA ALA A 244 -24.26 -16.98 -7.89
C ALA A 244 -22.73 -16.97 -7.80
N GLY A 245 -22.23 -16.70 -6.60
CA GLY A 245 -20.80 -16.62 -6.37
C GLY A 245 -20.49 -16.44 -4.90
N TYR A 246 -19.19 -16.42 -4.60
CA TYR A 246 -18.69 -16.08 -3.27
C TYR A 246 -18.03 -14.71 -3.33
N VAL A 247 -18.11 -13.96 -2.22
CA VAL A 247 -17.28 -12.77 -2.05
C VAL A 247 -15.81 -13.20 -2.02
N PRO A 248 -14.93 -12.61 -2.86
CA PRO A 248 -13.54 -13.05 -2.96
C PRO A 248 -12.80 -13.00 -1.63
N LEU A 249 -11.87 -13.93 -1.42
CA LEU A 249 -11.02 -13.96 -0.22
C LEU A 249 -10.13 -12.72 -0.06
N GLY A 250 -9.87 -12.00 -1.16
CA GLY A 250 -9.13 -10.74 -1.15
C GLY A 250 -10.00 -9.51 -0.85
N PHE A 251 -11.31 -9.67 -0.60
CA PHE A 251 -12.16 -8.58 -0.14
C PHE A 251 -11.90 -8.36 1.35
N THR A 252 -11.40 -7.19 1.72
CA THR A 252 -10.89 -6.92 3.07
C THR A 252 -11.78 -5.98 3.88
N SER A 253 -12.92 -5.54 3.34
CA SER A 253 -13.80 -4.59 4.01
C SER A 253 -15.01 -5.29 4.60
N GLU A 254 -15.34 -5.00 5.84
CA GLU A 254 -16.60 -5.42 6.45
C GLU A 254 -17.67 -4.35 6.23
N VAL A 255 -18.72 -4.67 5.46
CA VAL A 255 -19.72 -3.68 5.03
C VAL A 255 -21.09 -4.01 5.59
N ASP A 256 -21.82 -3.03 6.11
CA ASP A 256 -23.19 -3.26 6.57
C ASP A 256 -24.08 -3.69 5.39
N ALA A 257 -24.62 -4.91 5.47
CA ALA A 257 -25.44 -5.50 4.41
C ALA A 257 -26.71 -4.68 4.09
N THR A 258 -27.17 -3.82 5.02
CA THR A 258 -28.30 -2.91 4.77
C THR A 258 -27.96 -1.81 3.78
N GLU A 259 -26.68 -1.48 3.61
CA GLU A 259 -26.21 -0.42 2.72
C GLU A 259 -26.08 -0.89 1.27
N LEU A 260 -26.07 -2.20 1.03
CA LEU A 260 -25.85 -2.81 -0.26
C LEU A 260 -27.13 -3.40 -0.84
N SER A 261 -27.30 -3.21 -2.14
CA SER A 261 -28.38 -3.85 -2.90
C SER A 261 -27.89 -4.40 -4.23
N PHE A 262 -28.40 -5.56 -4.61
CA PHE A 262 -28.30 -6.07 -5.98
C PHE A 262 -29.51 -5.62 -6.78
N GLN A 263 -29.26 -4.87 -7.84
CA GLN A 263 -30.28 -4.32 -8.71
C GLN A 263 -30.22 -5.00 -10.08
N VAL A 264 -31.38 -5.51 -10.51
CA VAL A 264 -31.55 -6.11 -11.83
C VAL A 264 -31.83 -4.99 -12.83
N ILE A 265 -30.90 -4.78 -13.76
CA ILE A 265 -30.95 -3.71 -14.75
C ILE A 265 -31.40 -4.27 -16.09
N GLU A 266 -32.50 -3.73 -16.61
CA GLU A 266 -33.01 -3.94 -17.95
C GLU A 266 -33.07 -2.59 -18.67
N SER A 267 -32.35 -2.42 -19.79
CA SER A 267 -32.36 -1.18 -20.59
C SER A 267 -32.15 0.09 -19.74
N GLU A 268 -31.14 0.09 -18.86
CA GLU A 268 -30.80 1.18 -17.93
C GLU A 268 -31.83 1.46 -16.82
N SER A 269 -32.82 0.58 -16.63
CA SER A 269 -33.82 0.72 -15.55
C SER A 269 -33.74 -0.46 -14.59
N THR A 270 -33.83 -0.18 -13.29
CA THR A 270 -33.98 -1.20 -12.26
C THR A 270 -35.39 -1.78 -12.33
N ILE A 271 -35.50 -3.10 -12.52
CA ILE A 271 -36.79 -3.82 -12.56
C ILE A 271 -37.07 -4.62 -11.28
N VAL A 272 -36.02 -5.01 -10.55
CA VAL A 272 -36.07 -5.71 -9.27
C VAL A 272 -34.85 -5.30 -8.44
N GLU A 273 -35.02 -5.20 -7.13
CA GLU A 273 -33.97 -4.84 -6.17
C GLU A 273 -33.96 -5.84 -5.00
N PHE A 274 -32.76 -6.27 -4.59
CA PHE A 274 -32.53 -7.15 -3.46
C PHE A 274 -31.58 -6.49 -2.47
N ASN A 275 -32.07 -6.13 -1.28
CA ASN A 275 -31.19 -5.68 -0.21
C ASN A 275 -30.52 -6.89 0.46
N LEU A 276 -29.21 -6.80 0.71
CA LEU A 276 -28.47 -7.96 1.23
C LEU A 276 -28.91 -8.32 2.66
N ALA A 277 -29.38 -7.35 3.46
CA ALA A 277 -29.89 -7.61 4.81
C ALA A 277 -31.19 -8.42 4.86
N ASP A 278 -31.91 -8.57 3.74
CA ASP A 278 -33.13 -9.38 3.71
C ASP A 278 -32.83 -10.89 3.81
N LEU A 279 -31.58 -11.31 3.53
CA LEU A 279 -31.07 -12.69 3.44
C LEU A 279 -31.75 -13.58 2.39
N THR A 280 -33.06 -13.43 2.21
CA THR A 280 -33.86 -14.13 1.21
C THR A 280 -34.99 -13.24 0.73
N SER A 281 -35.28 -13.26 -0.56
CA SER A 281 -36.38 -12.47 -1.12
C SER A 281 -36.98 -13.16 -2.34
N ASN A 282 -38.29 -13.08 -2.50
CA ASN A 282 -39.00 -13.60 -3.67
C ASN A 282 -39.90 -12.51 -4.23
N GLN A 283 -39.70 -12.16 -5.50
CA GLN A 283 -40.36 -11.05 -6.16
C GLN A 283 -40.88 -11.48 -7.53
N THR A 284 -41.84 -10.73 -8.06
CA THR A 284 -42.31 -10.87 -9.44
C THR A 284 -42.17 -9.53 -10.11
N ASP A 285 -41.51 -9.50 -11.27
CA ASP A 285 -41.24 -8.25 -11.98
C ASP A 285 -42.45 -7.75 -12.78
N VAL A 286 -42.24 -6.67 -13.53
CA VAL A 286 -43.28 -6.00 -14.34
C VAL A 286 -43.77 -6.88 -15.50
N HIS A 287 -42.96 -7.86 -15.92
CA HIS A 287 -43.24 -8.77 -17.03
C HIS A 287 -43.92 -10.06 -16.54
N GLY A 288 -43.99 -10.26 -15.21
CA GLY A 288 -44.58 -11.42 -14.58
C GLY A 288 -43.60 -12.57 -14.35
N ASP A 289 -42.30 -12.34 -14.55
CA ASP A 289 -41.25 -13.31 -14.25
C ASP A 289 -40.93 -13.28 -12.75
N TRP A 290 -40.68 -14.46 -12.18
CA TRP A 290 -40.29 -14.59 -10.79
C TRP A 290 -38.79 -14.38 -10.64
N TRP A 291 -38.41 -13.84 -9.48
CA TRP A 291 -37.05 -13.66 -9.07
C TRP A 291 -36.90 -14.13 -7.62
N ASP A 292 -35.87 -14.91 -7.37
CA ASP A 292 -35.56 -15.48 -6.07
C ASP A 292 -34.14 -15.09 -5.70
N PHE A 293 -33.94 -14.57 -4.50
CA PHE A 293 -32.66 -14.11 -3.98
C PHE A 293 -32.36 -14.81 -2.66
N ILE A 294 -31.10 -15.19 -2.50
CA ILE A 294 -30.55 -15.73 -1.27
C ILE A 294 -29.16 -15.11 -1.06
N TYR A 295 -28.90 -14.68 0.16
CA TYR A 295 -27.59 -14.29 0.66
C TYR A 295 -27.31 -15.02 1.97
N TRP A 296 -26.13 -15.60 2.05
CA TRP A 296 -25.63 -16.33 3.21
C TRP A 296 -24.35 -15.66 3.70
N ASP A 297 -24.48 -14.95 4.81
CA ASP A 297 -23.39 -14.56 5.69
C ASP A 297 -22.76 -15.83 6.28
N TYR A 298 -21.60 -16.22 5.75
CA TYR A 298 -20.96 -17.49 6.10
C TYR A 298 -20.11 -17.36 7.38
N SER A 299 -19.54 -16.19 7.63
CA SER A 299 -18.82 -15.87 8.86
C SER A 299 -19.77 -15.72 10.06
N GLY A 300 -21.01 -15.29 9.80
CA GLY A 300 -22.04 -15.03 10.80
C GLY A 300 -21.80 -13.76 11.61
N ASP A 301 -21.01 -12.82 11.08
CA ASP A 301 -20.68 -11.55 11.73
C ASP A 301 -21.67 -10.42 11.42
N GLY A 302 -22.59 -10.63 10.47
CA GLY A 302 -23.62 -9.69 10.06
C GLY A 302 -23.17 -8.67 9.01
N TYR A 303 -21.98 -8.81 8.44
CA TYR A 303 -21.46 -7.93 7.41
C TYR A 303 -21.36 -8.65 6.07
N PHE A 304 -21.35 -7.87 5.00
CA PHE A 304 -20.92 -8.33 3.68
C PHE A 304 -19.40 -8.43 3.68
N SER A 305 -18.91 -9.66 3.69
CA SER A 305 -17.52 -10.01 3.99
C SER A 305 -16.98 -11.11 3.06
N ALA A 306 -15.67 -11.34 3.10
CA ALA A 306 -15.03 -12.40 2.34
C ALA A 306 -15.63 -13.78 2.63
N SER A 307 -15.85 -14.58 1.59
CA SER A 307 -16.45 -15.93 1.62
C SER A 307 -17.97 -15.99 1.77
N ASP A 308 -18.67 -14.87 1.93
CA ASP A 308 -20.12 -14.88 1.89
C ASP A 308 -20.63 -15.35 0.53
N TYR A 309 -21.82 -15.96 0.53
CA TYR A 309 -22.43 -16.49 -0.68
C TYR A 309 -23.67 -15.70 -1.06
N TYR A 310 -23.84 -15.46 -2.35
CA TYR A 310 -25.07 -14.89 -2.89
C TYR A 310 -25.59 -15.72 -4.07
N GLU A 311 -26.89 -15.64 -4.29
CA GLU A 311 -27.56 -16.31 -5.38
C GLU A 311 -28.83 -15.55 -5.80
N ILE A 312 -28.97 -15.28 -7.09
CA ILE A 312 -30.18 -14.74 -7.71
C ILE A 312 -30.61 -15.69 -8.82
N ARG A 313 -31.88 -16.09 -8.82
CA ARG A 313 -32.49 -16.97 -9.81
C ARG A 313 -33.72 -16.33 -10.44
N THR A 314 -33.96 -16.62 -11.71
CA THR A 314 -35.15 -16.16 -12.42
C THR A 314 -35.54 -17.11 -13.56
N ASN A 315 -36.82 -17.11 -13.92
CA ASN A 315 -37.29 -17.66 -15.19
C ASN A 315 -37.32 -16.63 -16.34
N SER A 316 -36.90 -15.39 -16.11
CA SER A 316 -36.92 -14.36 -17.14
C SER A 316 -36.02 -14.76 -18.30
N THR A 317 -36.50 -14.46 -19.51
CA THR A 317 -35.75 -14.65 -20.77
C THR A 317 -35.21 -13.34 -21.32
N ASN A 318 -35.45 -12.23 -20.62
CA ASN A 318 -34.96 -10.92 -21.01
C ASN A 318 -33.45 -10.81 -20.78
N SER A 319 -32.81 -9.96 -21.58
CA SER A 319 -31.39 -9.66 -21.39
C SER A 319 -31.23 -8.63 -20.27
N VAL A 320 -30.69 -9.06 -19.14
CA VAL A 320 -30.48 -8.23 -17.95
C VAL A 320 -29.04 -8.32 -17.44
N SER A 321 -28.64 -7.37 -16.61
CA SER A 321 -27.40 -7.43 -15.82
C SER A 321 -27.72 -7.16 -14.35
N ILE A 322 -26.95 -7.74 -13.43
CA ILE A 322 -27.06 -7.43 -12.00
C ILE A 322 -25.92 -6.50 -11.63
N LYS A 323 -26.26 -5.37 -11.00
CA LYS A 323 -25.29 -4.40 -10.49
C LYS A 323 -25.45 -4.23 -8.99
N THR A 324 -24.34 -3.98 -8.31
CA THR A 324 -24.35 -3.66 -6.87
C THR A 324 -24.44 -2.16 -6.70
N TYR A 325 -25.44 -1.69 -5.96
CA TYR A 325 -25.58 -0.29 -5.58
C TYR A 325 -25.25 -0.12 -4.11
N ASP A 326 -24.37 0.83 -3.83
CA ASP A 326 -23.89 1.17 -2.49
C ASP A 326 -24.56 2.47 -2.04
N SER A 327 -25.54 2.35 -1.14
CA SER A 327 -26.32 3.48 -0.65
C SER A 327 -25.55 4.38 0.32
N TRP A 328 -24.45 3.89 0.92
CA TRP A 328 -23.57 4.72 1.75
C TRP A 328 -22.79 5.73 0.90
N ALA A 329 -22.30 5.29 -0.26
CA ALA A 329 -21.61 6.13 -1.24
C ALA A 329 -22.55 6.81 -2.24
N ASP A 330 -23.82 6.42 -2.31
CA ASP A 330 -24.82 6.88 -3.29
C ASP A 330 -24.36 6.67 -4.75
N THR A 331 -23.74 5.52 -5.03
CA THR A 331 -23.22 5.18 -6.37
C THR A 331 -23.13 3.66 -6.60
N TRP A 332 -22.87 3.25 -7.84
CA TRP A 332 -22.65 1.86 -8.21
C TRP A 332 -21.27 1.37 -7.76
N ALA A 333 -21.19 0.14 -7.28
CA ALA A 333 -19.93 -0.53 -6.99
C ALA A 333 -19.05 -0.61 -8.25
N GLY A 334 -17.74 -0.46 -8.07
CA GLY A 334 -16.78 -0.45 -9.19
C GLY A 334 -16.81 0.81 -10.08
N GLU A 335 -17.77 1.73 -9.90
CA GLU A 335 -17.72 3.06 -10.49
C GLU A 335 -16.98 4.01 -9.54
N ILE A 336 -15.66 4.07 -9.64
CA ILE A 336 -14.92 5.22 -9.11
C ILE A 336 -15.30 6.39 -10.01
N THR A 337 -16.32 7.17 -9.64
CA THR A 337 -16.64 8.39 -10.39
C THR A 337 -15.50 9.37 -10.19
N PRO A 338 -14.69 9.71 -11.21
CA PRO A 338 -13.89 10.91 -11.12
C PRO A 338 -14.90 12.04 -11.03
N SER A 339 -14.91 12.75 -9.89
CA SER A 339 -15.70 13.96 -9.77
C SER A 339 -15.40 14.85 -10.99
N ASN A 340 -16.42 15.08 -11.81
CA ASN A 340 -16.29 15.94 -12.97
C ASN A 340 -16.00 17.37 -12.49
N GLY A 341 -14.81 17.87 -12.83
CA GLY A 341 -14.52 19.28 -13.18
C GLY A 341 -14.84 20.38 -12.18
#